data_AF-A0A804NS74-F1
#
_entry.id   AF-A0A804NS74-F1
#
_cell.length_a   1.000
_cell.length_b   1.000
_cell.length_c   1.000
_cell.angle_alpha   90.00
_cell.angle_beta   90.00
_cell.angle_gamma   90.00
#
_symmetry.space_group_name_H-M   'P 1'
#
loop_
_entity.id
_entity.type
_entity.pdbx_description
1 polymer ?
#
loop_
_entity_poly.entity_id
_entity_poly.type
_entity_poly.pdbx_seq_one_letter_code
_entity_poly.pdbx_strand_id
1 'polypeptide(L)'
;MLEHLVEPDHRRVVELNFRICLVYELVSKIRDAISYCAKAISLCKSHIQNLKCSKDASLAGIDGGDASAAEGGSEKSTVEKELEQLTSILPDLEKKENSYRCNLFCFMCLLLYR
;
A
#
# COMPACT_ATOMS: atom_id res chain seq x y z
N MET A 1 -9.89 -21.54 -10.91
CA MET A 1 -9.19 -21.29 -12.18
C MET A 1 -9.06 -19.77 -12.34
N LEU A 2 -7.85 -19.27 -12.65
CA LEU A 2 -7.45 -17.86 -12.90
C LEU A 2 -6.95 -17.00 -11.74
N GLU A 3 -7.22 -17.29 -10.46
CA GLU A 3 -6.75 -16.42 -9.35
C GLU A 3 -5.22 -16.32 -9.25
N HIS A 4 -4.48 -17.32 -9.76
CA HIS A 4 -3.01 -17.35 -9.79
C HIS A 4 -2.42 -16.69 -11.05
N LEU A 5 -3.26 -16.38 -12.05
CA LEU A 5 -2.84 -15.77 -13.32
C LEU A 5 -3.00 -14.24 -13.31
N VAL A 6 -3.88 -13.74 -12.46
CA VAL A 6 -3.97 -12.31 -12.19
C VAL A 6 -3.08 -12.07 -10.99
N GLU A 7 -1.83 -11.69 -11.25
CA GLU A 7 -0.98 -11.06 -10.24
C GLU A 7 -1.88 -10.06 -9.50
N PRO A 8 -2.06 -10.16 -8.18
CA PRO A 8 -2.89 -9.21 -7.47
C PRO A 8 -2.40 -7.83 -7.86
N ASP A 9 -3.25 -7.04 -8.51
CA ASP A 9 -2.93 -5.65 -8.77
C ASP A 9 -2.80 -5.01 -7.38
N HIS A 10 -1.56 -4.97 -6.88
CA HIS A 10 -1.25 -4.66 -5.49
C HIS A 10 -1.80 -3.28 -5.15
N ARG A 11 -1.80 -2.38 -6.14
CA ARG A 11 -2.43 -1.08 -6.09
C ARG A 11 -3.95 -1.18 -5.89
N ARG A 12 -4.67 -1.97 -6.68
CA ARG A 12 -6.12 -2.19 -6.46
C ARG A 12 -6.42 -2.75 -5.08
N VAL A 13 -5.59 -3.66 -4.57
CA VAL A 13 -5.79 -4.24 -3.24
C VAL A 13 -5.58 -3.19 -2.16
N VAL A 14 -4.54 -2.35 -2.27
CA VAL A 14 -4.31 -1.21 -1.36
C VAL A 14 -5.50 -0.25 -1.39
N GLU A 15 -5.93 0.16 -2.58
CA GLU A 15 -7.05 1.09 -2.77
C GLU A 15 -8.33 0.52 -2.16
N LEU A 16 -8.63 -0.75 -2.40
CA LEU A 16 -9.81 -1.41 -1.87
C LEU A 16 -9.80 -1.45 -0.34
N ASN A 17 -8.68 -1.83 0.29
CA ASN A 17 -8.58 -1.84 1.75
C ASN A 17 -8.75 -0.43 2.32
N PHE A 18 -8.22 0.60 1.66
CA PHE A 18 -8.41 1.98 2.09
C PHE A 18 -9.86 2.45 1.94
N ARG A 19 -10.54 2.12 0.83
CA ARG A 19 -11.96 2.42 0.66
C ARG A 19 -12.82 1.73 1.72
N ILE A 20 -12.52 0.48 2.07
CA ILE A 20 -13.20 -0.23 3.15
C ILE A 20 -12.97 0.48 4.49
N CYS A 21 -11.73 0.91 4.76
CA CYS A 21 -11.39 1.71 5.93
C CYS A 21 -12.27 2.98 6.03
N LEU A 22 -12.43 3.73 4.94
CA LEU A 22 -13.29 4.92 4.90
C LEU A 22 -14.77 4.58 5.17
N VAL A 23 -15.28 3.46 4.66
CA VAL A 23 -16.65 3.03 4.95
C VAL A 23 -16.83 2.74 6.44
N TYR A 24 -15.87 2.05 7.07
CA TYR A 24 -15.91 1.79 8.52
C TYR A 24 -15.79 3.06 9.35
N GLU A 25 -14.99 4.04 8.92
CA GLU A 25 -14.93 5.38 9.53
C GLU A 25 -16.31 6.06 9.49
N LEU A 26 -16.97 6.07 8.33
CA LEU A 26 -18.29 6.70 8.15
C LEU A 26 -19.37 6.09 9.05
N VAL A 27 -19.32 4.78 9.28
CA VAL A 27 -20.25 4.10 10.21
C VAL A 27 -19.75 4.08 11.66
N SER A 28 -18.78 4.94 12.01
CA SER A 28 -18.19 5.09 13.36
C SER A 28 -17.60 3.82 13.96
N LYS A 29 -17.27 2.82 13.12
CA LYS A 29 -16.61 1.58 13.53
C LYS A 29 -15.10 1.75 13.46
N ILE A 30 -14.59 2.63 14.33
CA ILE A 30 -13.18 3.08 14.28
C ILE A 30 -12.19 1.93 14.48
N ARG A 31 -12.51 0.93 15.31
CA ARG A 31 -11.67 -0.26 15.51
C ARG A 31 -11.46 -1.05 14.21
N ASP A 32 -12.52 -1.25 13.44
CA ASP A 32 -12.45 -1.96 12.16
C ASP A 32 -11.74 -1.10 11.11
N ALA A 33 -12.01 0.21 11.09
CA ALA A 33 -11.32 1.16 10.22
C ALA A 33 -9.79 1.10 10.42
N ILE A 34 -9.32 1.05 11.67
CA ILE A 34 -7.88 0.90 12.00
C ILE A 34 -7.33 -0.40 11.40
N SER A 35 -8.03 -1.53 11.55
CA SER A 35 -7.56 -2.82 11.05
C SER A 35 -7.37 -2.82 9.53
N TYR A 36 -8.31 -2.25 8.77
CA TYR A 36 -8.18 -2.12 7.32
C TYR A 36 -7.13 -1.09 6.90
N CYS A 37 -6.98 0.00 7.65
CA CYS A 37 -5.94 1.00 7.41
C CYS A 37 -4.54 0.38 7.59
N ALA A 38 -4.32 -0.33 8.69
CA ALA A 38 -3.07 -1.05 8.97
C ALA A 38 -2.76 -2.10 7.89
N LYS A 39 -3.78 -2.80 7.38
CA LYS A 39 -3.62 -3.75 6.27
C LYS A 39 -3.21 -3.05 4.97
N ALA A 40 -3.82 -1.91 4.64
CA ALA A 40 -3.44 -1.11 3.48
C ALA A 40 -1.98 -0.61 3.60
N ILE A 41 -1.57 -0.14 4.78
CA ILE A 41 -0.19 0.29 5.06
C ILE A 41 0.80 -0.87 4.89
N SER A 42 0.48 -2.05 5.44
CA SER A 42 1.33 -3.24 5.33
C SER A 42 1.55 -3.64 3.87
N LEU A 43 0.47 -3.64 3.07
CA LEU A 43 0.52 -3.91 1.64
C LEU A 43 1.37 -2.86 0.90
N CYS A 44 1.18 -1.56 1.18
CA CYS A 44 2.01 -0.50 0.60
C CYS A 44 3.50 -0.72 0.90
N LYS A 45 3.86 -0.97 2.16
CA LYS A 45 5.25 -1.18 2.58
C LYS A 45 5.86 -2.41 1.91
N SER A 46 5.14 -3.53 1.91
CA SER A 46 5.58 -4.76 1.24
C SER A 46 5.77 -4.54 -0.26
N HIS A 47 4.84 -3.85 -0.90
CA HIS A 47 4.91 -3.61 -2.34
C HIS A 47 6.06 -2.66 -2.71
N ILE A 48 6.27 -1.58 -1.94
CA ILE A 48 7.45 -0.70 -2.11
C ILE A 48 8.75 -1.49 -1.97
N GLN A 49 8.85 -2.40 -1.01
CA GLN A 49 10.05 -3.24 -0.88
C GLN A 49 10.23 -4.17 -2.08
N ASN A 50 9.16 -4.83 -2.53
CA ASN A 50 9.22 -5.72 -3.70
C ASN A 50 9.64 -4.97 -4.97
N LEU A 51 9.10 -3.78 -5.21
CA LEU A 51 9.46 -2.93 -6.35
C LEU A 51 10.93 -2.48 -6.28
N LYS A 52 11.44 -2.15 -5.07
CA LYS A 52 12.87 -1.83 -4.88
C LYS A 52 13.76 -3.02 -5.21
N CYS A 53 13.46 -4.20 -4.66
CA CYS A 53 14.22 -5.42 -4.91
C CYS A 53 14.21 -5.81 -6.40
N SER A 54 13.06 -5.69 -7.07
CA SER A 54 12.94 -5.98 -8.51
C SER A 54 13.78 -5.00 -9.34
N LYS A 55 13.73 -3.70 -9.03
CA LYS A 55 14.55 -2.69 -9.69
C LYS A 55 16.04 -2.99 -9.53
N ASP A 56 16.48 -3.34 -8.33
CA ASP A 56 17.89 -3.61 -8.04
C ASP A 56 18.37 -4.91 -8.74
N ALA A 57 17.50 -5.93 -8.82
CA ALA A 57 17.77 -7.16 -9.57
C ALA A 57 17.89 -6.93 -11.08
N SER A 58 17.02 -6.09 -11.66
CA SER A 58 17.12 -5.71 -13.08
C SER A 58 18.40 -4.92 -13.38
N LEU A 59 18.87 -4.08 -12.46
CA LEU A 59 20.13 -3.37 -12.62
C LEU A 59 21.35 -4.30 -12.54
N ALA A 60 21.30 -5.33 -11.68
CA ALA A 60 22.36 -6.33 -11.57
C ALA A 60 22.45 -7.23 -12.82
N GLY A 61 21.32 -7.57 -13.46
CA GLY A 61 21.28 -8.40 -14.66
C GLY A 61 21.86 -7.72 -15.92
N ILE A 62 21.81 -6.39 -16.00
CA ILE A 62 22.30 -5.64 -17.17
C ILE A 62 23.84 -5.70 -17.30
N ASP A 63 24.57 -5.92 -16.21
CA ASP A 63 26.04 -6.06 -16.25
C ASP A 63 26.47 -7.43 -16.82
N GLY A 64 25.57 -8.42 -16.80
CA GLY A 64 25.78 -9.77 -17.31
C GLY A 64 25.22 -9.96 -18.72
N GLY A 65 25.72 -9.19 -19.69
CA GLY A 65 25.48 -9.30 -21.13
C GLY A 65 24.32 -10.18 -21.64
N ASP A 66 23.22 -9.55 -22.06
CA ASP A 66 22.54 -9.98 -23.29
C ASP A 66 21.65 -8.85 -23.83
N ALA A 67 21.60 -8.74 -25.16
CA ALA A 67 21.11 -7.59 -25.92
C ALA A 67 19.56 -7.48 -25.99
N SER A 68 18.83 -7.74 -24.91
CA SER A 68 17.36 -7.58 -24.87
C SER A 68 16.95 -6.19 -24.34
N ALA A 69 17.36 -5.14 -25.06
CA ALA A 69 17.17 -3.75 -24.62
C ALA A 69 15.86 -3.09 -25.10
N ALA A 70 14.95 -3.81 -25.76
CA ALA A 70 13.77 -3.20 -26.38
C ALA A 70 12.49 -3.21 -25.50
N GLU A 71 12.28 -4.22 -24.67
CA GLU A 71 11.04 -4.36 -23.88
C GLU A 71 11.14 -3.71 -22.48
N GLY A 72 12.35 -3.65 -21.90
CA GLY A 72 12.54 -3.24 -20.50
C GLY A 72 12.24 -1.76 -20.18
N GLY A 73 12.22 -0.88 -21.19
CA GLY A 73 11.99 0.56 -20.98
C GLY A 73 10.57 0.89 -20.48
N SER A 74 9.56 0.19 -21.01
CA SER A 74 8.15 0.41 -20.67
C SER A 74 7.82 -0.09 -19.26
N GLU A 75 8.30 -1.29 -18.93
CA GLU A 75 8.11 -1.90 -17.60
C GLU A 75 8.83 -1.10 -16.52
N LYS A 76 10.08 -0.67 -16.78
CA LYS A 76 10.85 0.16 -15.83
C LYS A 76 10.13 1.48 -15.52
N SER A 77 9.60 2.17 -16.53
CA SER A 77 8.85 3.42 -16.31
C SER A 77 7.58 3.20 -15.50
N THR A 78 6.92 2.05 -15.66
CA THR A 78 5.70 1.70 -14.91
C THR A 78 6.03 1.44 -13.45
N VAL A 79 7.05 0.63 -13.17
CA VAL A 79 7.54 0.33 -11.81
C VAL A 79 7.96 1.61 -11.06
N GLU A 80 8.67 2.52 -11.72
CA GLU A 80 9.11 3.78 -11.11
C GLU A 80 7.92 4.68 -10.74
N LYS A 81 6.92 4.80 -11.62
CA LYS A 81 5.69 5.57 -11.35
C LYS A 81 4.88 4.97 -10.20
N GLU A 82 4.74 3.65 -10.14
CA GLU A 82 4.04 2.97 -9.06
C GLU A 82 4.76 3.17 -7.72
N LEU A 83 6.08 3.02 -7.71
CA LEU A 83 6.89 3.24 -6.52
C LEU A 83 6.80 4.68 -6.00
N GLU A 84 6.83 5.67 -6.90
CA GLU A 84 6.64 7.09 -6.55
C GLU A 84 5.25 7.33 -5.94
N GLN A 85 4.19 6.80 -6.56
CA GLN A 85 2.82 6.94 -6.07
C GLN A 85 2.63 6.28 -4.69
N LEU A 86 3.09 5.06 -4.49
CA LEU A 86 2.97 4.36 -3.21
C LEU A 86 3.75 5.07 -2.11
N THR A 87 4.94 5.56 -2.44
CA THR A 87 5.77 6.34 -1.51
C THR A 87 5.11 7.66 -1.15
N SER A 88 4.39 8.29 -2.09
CA SER A 88 3.62 9.50 -1.85
C SER A 88 2.38 9.27 -0.98
N ILE A 89 1.67 8.14 -1.17
CA ILE A 89 0.40 7.86 -0.47
C ILE A 89 0.64 7.29 0.93
N LEU A 90 1.74 6.55 1.14
CA LEU A 90 2.02 5.87 2.40
C LEU A 90 1.98 6.81 3.63
N PRO A 91 2.59 8.01 3.62
CA PRO A 91 2.51 8.94 4.76
C PRO A 91 1.08 9.38 5.09
N ASP A 92 0.23 9.56 4.08
CA ASP A 92 -1.16 9.95 4.27
C ASP A 92 -1.96 8.82 4.94
N LEU A 93 -1.69 7.57 4.55
CA LEU A 93 -2.28 6.39 5.19
C LEU A 93 -1.85 6.29 6.66
N GLU A 94 -0.56 6.46 6.96
CA GLU A 94 -0.04 6.41 8.33
C GLU A 94 -0.63 7.54 9.20
N LYS A 95 -0.75 8.75 8.65
CA LYS A 95 -1.40 9.88 9.33
C LYS A 95 -2.87 9.57 9.61
N LYS A 96 -3.57 8.95 8.67
CA LYS A 96 -4.98 8.56 8.81
C LYS A 96 -5.16 7.47 9.87
N GLU A 97 -4.32 6.43 9.89
CA GLU A 97 -4.32 5.41 10.94
C GLU A 97 -4.12 6.03 12.33
N ASN A 98 -3.13 6.92 12.46
CA ASN A 98 -2.86 7.62 13.71
C ASN A 98 -4.05 8.48 14.15
N SER A 99 -4.74 9.14 13.22
CA SER A 99 -5.97 9.88 13.51
C SER A 99 -7.06 8.97 14.07
N TYR A 100 -7.30 7.78 13.50
CA TYR A 100 -8.26 6.83 14.06
C TYR A 100 -7.90 6.37 15.47
N ARG A 101 -6.61 6.11 15.72
CA ARG A 101 -6.14 5.71 17.05
C ARG A 101 -6.37 6.82 18.08
N CYS A 102 -6.10 8.07 17.72
CA CYS A 102 -6.41 9.24 18.55
C CYS A 102 -7.91 9.35 18.83
N ASN A 103 -8.74 9.25 17.79
CA ASN A 103 -10.20 9.30 17.94
C ASN A 103 -10.71 8.20 18.87
N LEU A 104 -10.24 6.95 18.68
CA LEU A 104 -10.62 5.83 19.52
C LEU A 104 -10.22 6.05 20.99
N PHE A 105 -9.02 6.58 21.24
CA PHE A 105 -8.56 6.93 22.58
C PHE A 105 -9.44 8.02 23.22
N CYS A 106 -9.73 9.10 22.49
CA CYS A 106 -10.61 10.17 22.95
C CYS A 106 -12.02 9.66 23.29
N PHE A 107 -12.60 8.81 22.44
CA PHE A 107 -13.91 8.19 22.72
C PHE A 107 -13.88 7.32 23.97
N MET A 108 -12.82 6.52 24.17
CA MET A 108 -12.68 5.71 25.38
C MET A 108 -12.54 6.57 26.63
N CYS A 109 -11.74 7.64 26.60
CA CYS A 109 -11.63 8.57 27.73
C CYS A 109 -12.99 9.20 28.06
N LEU A 110 -13.74 9.69 27.06
CA LEU A 110 -15.07 10.26 27.28
C LEU A 110 -16.06 9.28 27.91
N LEU A 111 -15.92 7.98 27.65
CA LEU A 111 -16.74 6.94 28.27
C LEU A 111 -16.31 6.61 29.71
N LEU A 112 -15.04 6.79 30.06
CA LEU A 112 -14.53 6.57 31.42
C LEU A 112 -14.81 7.75 32.37
N TYR A 113 -14.99 8.95 31.83
CA TYR A 113 -15.29 10.16 32.61
C TYR A 113 -16.80 10.51 32.67
N ARG A 114 -17.67 9.61 32.24
CA ARG A 114 -19.13 9.70 32.41
C ARG A 114 -19.59 8.70 33.46
#